data_AF-A0A365GYQ1-F1
#
_entry.id   AF-A0A365GYQ1-F1
#
_cell.length_a   1.000
_cell.length_b   1.000
_cell.length_c   1.000
_cell.angle_alpha   90.00
_cell.angle_beta   90.00
_cell.angle_gamma   90.00
#
_symmetry.space_group_name_H-M   'P 1'
#
loop_
_entity.id
_entity.type
_entity.pdbx_description
1 polymer ?
#
loop_
_entity_poly.entity_id
_entity_poly.type
_entity_poly.pdbx_seq_one_letter_code
_entity_poly.pdbx_strand_id
1 'polypeptide(L)'
;MAEARRYHLAALAREVEVRGLRWRLAGAEESVLRVVNPHTRRQAMVLASLVGDGWCYLWPGGGMGDARDPSYAADQIARLLA
;
A
#
# COMPACT_ATOMS: atom_id res chain seq x y z
N MET A 1 11.38 -13.53 4.44
CA MET A 1 10.70 -12.30 4.94
C MET A 1 10.43 -11.29 3.83
N ALA A 2 11.38 -11.02 2.93
CA ALA A 2 11.17 -10.13 1.78
C ALA A 2 10.06 -10.61 0.82
N GLU A 3 9.95 -11.93 0.56
CA GLU A 3 8.89 -12.49 -0.29
C GLU A 3 7.47 -12.28 0.28
N ALA A 4 7.25 -12.51 1.58
CA ALA A 4 5.94 -12.28 2.20
C ALA A 4 5.54 -10.81 2.15
N ARG A 5 6.50 -9.91 2.40
CA ARG A 5 6.30 -8.46 2.26
C ARG A 5 5.87 -8.10 0.83
N ARG A 6 6.61 -8.62 -0.16
CA ARG A 6 6.33 -8.37 -1.58
C ARG A 6 4.96 -8.93 -1.99
N TYR A 7 4.58 -10.10 -1.48
CA TYR A 7 3.27 -10.69 -1.70
C TYR A 7 2.14 -9.76 -1.23
N HIS A 8 2.25 -9.24 0.01
CA HIS A 8 1.27 -8.29 0.53
C HIS A 8 1.26 -6.98 -0.27
N LEU A 9 2.42 -6.41 -0.60
CA LEU A 9 2.48 -5.19 -1.41
C LEU A 9 1.90 -5.39 -2.82
N ALA A 10 2.07 -6.58 -3.42
CA ALA A 10 1.47 -6.92 -4.71
C ALA A 10 -0.05 -7.07 -4.62
N ALA A 11 -0.59 -7.64 -3.53
CA ALA A 11 -2.03 -7.70 -3.29
C ALA A 11 -2.62 -6.29 -3.17
N LEU A 12 -1.97 -5.40 -2.40
CA LEU A 12 -2.39 -4.01 -2.31
C LEU A 12 -2.28 -3.27 -3.65
N ALA A 13 -1.23 -3.54 -4.43
CA ALA A 13 -1.01 -2.94 -5.75
C ALA A 13 -2.20 -3.20 -6.71
N ARG A 14 -2.74 -4.42 -6.71
CA ARG A 14 -3.93 -4.78 -7.49
C ARG A 14 -5.15 -3.97 -7.06
N GLU A 15 -5.37 -3.84 -5.76
CA GLU A 15 -6.51 -3.13 -5.21
C GLU A 15 -6.47 -1.61 -5.50
N VAL A 16 -5.29 -0.98 -5.44
CA VAL A 16 -5.16 0.44 -5.78
C VAL A 16 -5.30 0.68 -7.29
N GLU A 17 -4.88 -0.26 -8.13
CA GLU A 17 -5.05 -0.21 -9.59
C GLU A 17 -6.53 -0.26 -9.98
N VAL A 18 -7.33 -1.13 -9.35
CA VAL A 18 -8.80 -1.19 -9.53
C VAL A 18 -9.46 0.16 -9.20
N ARG A 19 -8.88 0.92 -8.26
CA ARG A 19 -9.36 2.26 -7.88
C ARG A 19 -8.81 3.39 -8.76
N GLY A 20 -8.14 3.06 -9.87
CA GLY A 20 -7.62 4.03 -10.84
C GLY A 20 -6.35 4.75 -10.39
N LEU A 21 -5.70 4.27 -9.32
CA LEU A 21 -4.41 4.79 -8.87
C LEU A 21 -3.27 4.08 -9.59
N ARG A 22 -2.17 4.79 -9.80
CA ARG A 22 -0.94 4.17 -10.32
C ARG A 22 -0.06 3.77 -9.15
N TRP A 23 0.67 2.67 -9.31
CA TRP A 23 1.55 2.15 -8.28
C TRP A 23 2.92 1.81 -8.85
N ARG A 24 3.94 1.81 -7.98
CA ARG A 24 5.29 1.34 -8.28
C ARG A 24 5.94 0.80 -7.03
N LEU A 25 6.55 -0.38 -7.12
CA LEU A 25 7.40 -0.89 -6.04
C LEU A 25 8.72 -0.09 -5.99
N ALA A 26 9.12 0.27 -4.78
CA ALA A 26 10.28 1.12 -4.49
C ALA A 26 10.98 0.65 -3.20
N GLY A 27 12.17 1.21 -2.95
CA GLY A 27 13.00 0.88 -1.79
C GLY A 27 13.91 -0.32 -2.01
N ALA A 28 14.81 -0.54 -1.05
CA ALA A 28 15.66 -1.73 -1.04
C ALA A 28 14.78 -3.00 -1.00
N GLU A 29 15.10 -3.96 -1.87
CA GLU A 29 14.35 -5.21 -2.02
C GLU A 29 12.84 -5.03 -2.35
N GLU A 30 12.44 -3.91 -2.97
CA GLU A 30 11.03 -3.64 -3.32
C GLU A 30 10.09 -3.63 -2.11
N SER A 31 10.63 -3.20 -0.96
CA SER A 31 9.95 -3.25 0.35
C SER A 31 8.87 -2.19 0.58
N VAL A 32 8.61 -1.32 -0.39
CA VAL A 32 7.66 -0.20 -0.30
C VAL A 32 6.83 -0.11 -1.58
N LEU A 33 5.52 0.13 -1.45
CA LEU A 33 4.63 0.44 -2.56
C LEU A 33 4.39 1.95 -2.61
N ARG A 34 4.86 2.60 -3.68
CA ARG A 34 4.53 4.00 -3.95
C ARG A 34 3.24 4.07 -4.76
N VAL A 35 2.21 4.68 -4.21
CA VAL A 35 0.91 4.90 -4.85
C VAL A 35 0.80 6.37 -5.24
N VAL A 36 0.32 6.66 -6.45
CA VAL A 36 0.12 8.02 -6.96
C VAL A 36 -1.25 8.12 -7.61
N ASN A 37 -1.99 9.18 -7.26
CA ASN A 37 -3.20 9.54 -7.95
C ASN A 37 -2.83 10.37 -9.20
N PRO A 38 -3.12 9.88 -10.42
CA PRO A 38 -2.75 10.58 -11.65
C PRO A 38 -3.48 11.91 -11.82
N HIS A 39 -4.67 12.07 -11.22
CA HIS A 39 -5.51 13.26 -11.35
C HIS A 39 -5.05 14.39 -10.41
N THR A 40 -4.80 14.06 -9.15
CA THR A 40 -4.42 15.06 -8.11
C THR A 40 -2.91 15.22 -7.96
N ARG A 41 -2.11 14.33 -8.60
CA ARG A 41 -0.64 14.23 -8.46
C ARG A 41 -0.18 13.95 -7.02
N ARG A 42 -1.09 13.68 -6.09
CA ARG A 42 -0.79 13.28 -4.71
C ARG A 42 -0.22 11.86 -4.69
N GLN A 43 0.67 11.60 -3.75
CA GLN A 43 1.34 10.31 -3.61
C GLN A 43 1.41 9.86 -2.16
N ALA A 44 1.41 8.55 -1.93
CA ALA A 44 1.66 7.92 -0.65
C ALA A 44 2.71 6.81 -0.80
N MET A 45 3.55 6.64 0.21
CA MET A 45 4.44 5.49 0.33
C MET A 45 3.85 4.53 1.36
N VAL A 46 3.60 3.31 0.94
CA VAL A 46 2.99 2.27 1.77
C VAL A 46 4.03 1.20 2.08
N LEU A 47 4.20 0.89 3.35
CA LEU A 47 5.06 -0.20 3.81
C LEU A 47 4.19 -1.35 4.30
N ALA A 48 4.61 -2.58 4.00
CA ALA A 48 4.09 -3.76 4.68
C ALA A 48 5.08 -4.14 5.78
N SER A 49 4.62 -4.15 7.02
CA SER A 49 5.42 -4.54 8.19
C SER A 49 4.71 -5.62 8.98
N LEU A 50 5.49 -6.51 9.58
CA LEU A 50 4.97 -7.42 10.59
C LEU A 50 4.71 -6.62 11.87
N VAL A 51 3.50 -6.70 12.40
CA VAL A 51 3.04 -6.04 13.64
C VAL A 51 2.42 -7.13 14.51
N GLY A 52 3.13 -7.52 15.57
CA GLY A 52 2.77 -8.70 16.36
C GLY A 52 2.80 -9.96 15.51
N ASP A 53 1.67 -10.67 15.44
CA ASP A 53 1.49 -11.91 14.67
C ASP A 53 0.95 -11.69 13.24
N GLY A 54 0.65 -10.44 12.87
CA GLY A 54 0.00 -10.09 11.61
C GLY A 54 0.85 -9.19 10.72
N TRP A 55 0.54 -9.18 9.42
CA TRP A 55 1.07 -8.16 8.51
C TRP A 55 0.11 -6.98 8.47
N CYS A 56 0.66 -5.76 8.51
CA CYS A 56 -0.09 -4.53 8.37
C CYS A 56 0.54 -3.64 7.28
N TYR A 57 -0.32 -2.97 6.53
CA TYR A 57 0.05 -1.84 5.69
C TYR A 57 0.12 -0.57 6.52
N LEU A 58 1.14 0.24 6.28
CA LEU A 58 1.39 1.51 6.95
C LEU A 58 1.58 2.58 5.89
N TRP A 59 0.87 3.70 5.99
CA TRP A 59 0.99 4.83 5.06
C TRP A 59 0.97 6.18 5.79
N PRO A 60 1.53 7.25 5.18
CA PRO A 60 1.59 8.57 5.79
C PRO A 60 0.20 9.12 6.12
N GLY A 61 0.11 9.93 7.18
CA GLY A 61 -1.17 10.40 7.74
C GLY A 61 -1.70 9.54 8.90
N GLY A 62 -0.88 8.64 9.44
CA GLY A 62 -1.22 7.81 10.59
C GLY A 62 -2.11 6.61 10.26
N GLY A 63 -2.27 6.28 8.97
CA GLY A 63 -3.12 5.19 8.53
C GLY A 63 -2.41 3.84 8.63
N MET A 64 -3.13 2.87 9.19
CA MET A 64 -2.74 1.47 9.26
C MET A 64 -3.91 0.60 8.81
N GLY A 65 -3.62 -0.47 8.07
CA GLY A 65 -4.62 -1.45 7.62
C GLY A 65 -4.09 -2.86 7.72
N ASP A 66 -4.95 -3.81 8.08
CA ASP A 66 -4.59 -5.23 8.12
C ASP A 66 -4.28 -5.73 6.71
N ALA A 67 -3.16 -6.46 6.54
CA ALA A 67 -2.78 -6.97 5.23
C ALA A 67 -3.66 -8.11 4.71
N ARG A 68 -4.54 -8.66 5.56
CA ARG A 68 -5.61 -9.59 5.21
C ARG A 68 -6.79 -8.90 4.50
N ASP A 69 -6.91 -7.57 4.61
CA ASP A 69 -7.91 -6.77 3.91
C ASP A 69 -7.25 -5.66 3.07
N PRO A 70 -6.58 -6.02 1.96
CA PRO A 70 -5.93 -5.05 1.08
C PRO A 70 -6.92 -4.07 0.44
N SER A 71 -8.18 -4.49 0.27
CA SER A 71 -9.26 -3.65 -0.29
C SER A 71 -9.53 -2.47 0.62
N TYR A 72 -9.73 -2.71 1.92
CA TYR A 72 -9.93 -1.63 2.89
C TYR A 72 -8.75 -0.64 2.92
N ALA A 73 -7.52 -1.15 2.92
CA ALA A 73 -6.33 -0.31 2.88
C ALA A 73 -6.28 0.54 1.61
N ALA A 74 -6.59 -0.04 0.45
CA ALA A 74 -6.64 0.68 -0.82
C ALA A 74 -7.73 1.78 -0.83
N ASP A 75 -8.89 1.55 -0.22
CA ASP A 75 -9.93 2.58 -0.07
C ASP A 75 -9.47 3.75 0.80
N GLN A 76 -8.79 3.47 1.92
CA GLN A 76 -8.25 4.53 2.77
C GLN A 76 -7.17 5.34 2.06
N ILE A 77 -6.29 4.67 1.31
CA ILE A 77 -5.24 5.33 0.50
C ILE A 77 -5.90 6.17 -0.60
N ALA A 78 -6.92 5.66 -1.28
CA ALA A 78 -7.64 6.42 -2.30
C ALA A 78 -8.28 7.69 -1.71
N ARG A 79 -8.91 7.59 -0.53
CA ARG A 79 -9.48 8.75 0.19
C ARG A 79 -8.40 9.75 0.62
N LEU A 80 -7.24 9.27 1.06
CA LEU A 80 -6.11 10.13 1.41
C LEU A 80 -5.56 10.90 0.19
N LEU A 81 -5.59 10.29 -0.99
CA LEU A 81 -5.03 10.84 -2.23
C LEU A 81 -6.05 11.54 -3.14
N ALA A 82 -7.34 11.49 -2.81
CA ALA A 82 -8.39 12.33 -3.41
C ALA A 82 -8.13 13.81 -3.14
#